data_AF-A0A811TF83-F1
#
_entry.id   AF-A0A811TF83-F1
#
_cell.length_a   1.000
_cell.length_b   1.000
_cell.length_c   1.000
_cell.angle_alpha   90.00
_cell.angle_beta   90.00
_cell.angle_gamma   90.00
#
_symmetry.space_group_name_H-M   'P 1'
#
loop_
_entity.id
_entity.type
_entity.pdbx_description
1 polymer ?
#
loop_
_entity_poly.entity_id
_entity_poly.type
_entity_poly.pdbx_seq_one_letter_code
_entity_poly.pdbx_strand_id
1 'polypeptide(L)'
;MGNKFSLNLKVLVVLAALVMVASCTAVLYSETGGEKGIDESGGKGVISLVAPPFIGVAGATEALGGGGGGGAAAAGTTFLEEEAGISAYTDVGQGIDLEDARDVFRTIEYETDEYIIGSVPLPEYAETEDVHAYVHKDGWVVAYYLEEEPVAKIVDWEDYSTDEIITGTKLEDGISVVCNAAGVPIKNLKYYDFRYANADKLMIVADAQWVEGTDTFDIKLPSDFVFYERSYSHYAYDSDDSTMKIDENEISSIGCQDYSVTNYGLLSPTQLSLDTFHTISLWHDECYCYSGEAFDAIVLIYREA
;
A
#
# COMPACT_ATOMS: atom_id res chain seq x y z
N MET A 1 56.75 -22.62 17.86
CA MET A 1 56.04 -22.86 16.58
C MET A 1 54.70 -23.46 16.94
N GLY A 2 53.62 -22.69 16.79
CA GLY A 2 52.28 -23.03 17.28
C GLY A 2 51.47 -21.77 17.57
N ASN A 3 51.16 -21.01 16.52
CA ASN A 3 50.20 -19.90 16.56
C ASN A 3 48.80 -20.42 16.21
N LYS A 4 47.78 -19.61 16.52
CA LYS A 4 46.37 -19.59 16.05
C LYS A 4 45.36 -20.09 17.10
N PHE A 5 44.24 -19.45 17.39
CA PHE A 5 43.65 -18.14 17.05
C PHE A 5 42.51 -17.94 18.06
N SER A 6 42.40 -16.76 18.68
CA SER A 6 41.24 -16.38 19.49
C SER A 6 40.07 -16.03 18.57
N LEU A 7 38.93 -16.71 18.71
CA LEU A 7 37.68 -16.27 18.09
C LEU A 7 36.92 -15.39 19.08
N ASN A 8 36.91 -14.08 18.79
CA ASN A 8 36.00 -13.13 19.41
C ASN A 8 34.56 -13.43 18.95
N LEU A 9 33.68 -13.74 19.90
CA LEU A 9 32.24 -13.83 19.70
C LEU A 9 31.69 -12.42 19.48
N LYS A 10 31.58 -12.00 18.22
CA LYS A 10 30.73 -10.86 17.86
C LYS A 10 29.29 -11.37 17.92
N VAL A 11 28.51 -10.82 18.85
CA VAL A 11 27.08 -11.05 18.98
C VAL A 11 26.42 -10.70 17.63
N LEU A 12 25.87 -11.72 16.99
CA LEU A 12 25.11 -11.65 15.76
C LEU A 12 23.73 -11.08 16.14
N VAL A 13 23.41 -9.89 15.65
CA VAL A 13 22.03 -9.37 15.67
C VAL A 13 21.23 -10.28 14.75
N VAL A 14 20.36 -11.10 15.32
CA VAL A 14 19.43 -11.93 14.55
C VAL A 14 18.29 -11.02 14.14
N LEU A 15 18.24 -10.62 12.87
CA LEU A 15 17.02 -10.09 12.27
C LEU A 15 15.98 -11.22 12.30
N ALA A 16 14.83 -10.98 12.93
CA ALA A 16 13.68 -11.86 12.82
C ALA A 16 13.09 -11.70 11.41
N ALA A 17 13.57 -12.51 10.47
CA ALA A 17 12.96 -12.60 9.15
C ALA A 17 11.58 -13.26 9.27
N LEU A 18 10.55 -12.65 8.66
CA LEU A 18 9.27 -13.30 8.43
C LEU A 18 9.54 -14.57 7.60
N VAL A 19 9.26 -15.74 8.16
CA VAL A 19 9.54 -17.02 7.50
C VAL A 19 8.33 -17.40 6.66
N MET A 20 8.43 -17.21 5.35
CA MET A 20 7.48 -17.77 4.37
C MET A 20 8.03 -19.12 3.89
N VAL A 21 7.24 -20.19 3.98
CA VAL A 21 7.57 -21.51 3.44
C VAL A 21 6.79 -21.62 2.12
N ALA A 22 7.45 -21.37 1.00
CA ALA A 22 6.80 -21.19 -0.29
C ALA A 22 6.63 -22.50 -1.07
N SER A 23 5.43 -22.75 -1.59
CA SER A 23 5.24 -23.12 -3.01
C SER A 23 5.03 -21.91 -3.93
N CYS A 24 4.92 -20.69 -3.39
CA CYS A 24 4.43 -19.51 -4.10
C CYS A 24 5.54 -18.69 -4.79
N THR A 25 5.19 -18.10 -5.93
CA THR A 25 6.01 -17.22 -6.77
C THR A 25 5.52 -15.78 -6.67
N ALA A 26 5.73 -15.07 -5.55
CA ALA A 26 5.81 -13.60 -5.57
C ALA A 26 6.40 -13.08 -4.26
N VAL A 27 7.64 -12.56 -4.35
CA VAL A 27 8.28 -11.73 -3.32
C VAL A 27 8.64 -10.45 -4.06
N LEU A 28 8.22 -9.27 -3.59
CA LEU A 28 8.59 -7.99 -4.22
C LEU A 28 10.11 -7.98 -4.47
N TYR A 29 10.49 -8.05 -5.74
CA TYR A 29 11.86 -8.01 -6.20
C TYR A 29 12.11 -6.62 -6.81
N SER A 30 12.71 -5.73 -6.03
CA SER A 30 13.38 -4.55 -6.57
C SER A 30 14.83 -4.92 -6.86
N GLU A 31 15.21 -5.03 -8.13
CA GLU A 31 16.60 -4.80 -8.57
C GLU A 31 16.70 -4.38 -10.05
N THR A 32 16.79 -3.05 -10.22
CA THR A 32 17.68 -2.27 -11.10
C THR A 32 17.45 -2.19 -12.62
N GLY A 33 17.22 -0.96 -13.09
CA GLY A 33 17.37 -0.64 -14.52
C GLY A 33 17.04 0.78 -15.01
N GLY A 34 16.81 1.79 -14.17
CA GLY A 34 16.60 3.17 -14.63
C GLY A 34 16.20 4.09 -13.48
N GLU A 35 16.58 5.36 -13.55
CA GLU A 35 16.30 6.39 -12.54
C GLU A 35 14.79 6.55 -12.27
N LYS A 36 14.24 5.72 -11.36
CA LYS A 36 12.96 5.88 -10.66
C LYS A 36 13.14 5.21 -9.30
N GLY A 37 13.17 6.01 -8.24
CA GLY A 37 13.64 5.57 -6.93
C GLY A 37 12.55 4.91 -6.10
N ILE A 38 12.81 3.69 -5.64
CA ILE A 38 12.56 3.24 -4.26
C ILE A 38 13.75 2.36 -3.85
N ASP A 39 14.75 2.97 -3.21
CA ASP A 39 15.56 2.28 -2.20
C ASP A 39 16.03 3.31 -1.19
N GLU A 40 15.80 3.03 0.09
CA GLU A 40 16.89 3.04 1.07
C GLU A 40 16.44 2.28 2.35
N SER A 41 16.70 0.97 2.33
CA SER A 41 16.99 0.09 3.50
C SER A 41 15.90 -0.81 4.13
N GLY A 42 14.78 -1.08 3.46
CA GLY A 42 13.85 -2.17 3.86
C GLY A 42 14.09 -3.44 3.04
N GLY A 43 14.10 -4.62 3.66
CA GLY A 43 14.24 -5.89 2.93
C GLY A 43 13.20 -6.07 1.81
N LYS A 44 13.55 -6.85 0.78
CA LYS A 44 12.68 -7.26 -0.34
C LYS A 44 11.26 -7.56 0.18
N GLY A 45 10.23 -6.88 -0.29
CA GLY A 45 8.86 -7.10 0.20
C GLY A 45 8.21 -5.97 1.01
N VAL A 46 8.94 -4.90 1.38
CA VAL A 46 8.47 -3.98 2.43
C VAL A 46 8.59 -2.51 2.01
N ILE A 47 7.46 -1.80 2.05
CA ILE A 47 7.36 -0.36 1.82
C ILE A 47 7.56 0.36 3.16
N SER A 48 8.39 1.40 3.17
CA SER A 48 8.59 2.22 4.38
C SER A 48 7.52 3.30 4.48
N LEU A 49 6.94 3.43 5.67
CA LEU A 49 5.98 4.50 5.98
C LEU A 49 6.73 5.67 6.62
N VAL A 50 6.55 6.85 6.06
CA VAL A 50 7.30 8.06 6.42
C VAL A 50 6.33 9.21 6.57
N ALA A 51 6.36 9.89 7.72
CA ALA A 51 5.51 11.06 7.93
C ALA A 51 5.86 12.18 6.92
N PRO A 52 4.86 12.80 6.27
CA PRO A 52 5.08 13.96 5.43
C PRO A 52 5.64 15.14 6.23
N PRO A 53 6.58 15.92 5.68
CA PRO A 53 7.21 17.04 6.39
C PRO A 53 6.25 18.23 6.61
N PHE A 54 5.11 18.25 5.92
CA PHE A 54 4.06 19.25 6.09
C PHE A 54 3.09 18.90 7.22
N ILE A 55 3.16 17.70 7.82
CA ILE A 55 2.47 17.42 9.07
C ILE A 55 3.23 18.16 10.18
N GLY A 56 2.58 19.16 10.77
CA GLY A 56 3.09 19.80 11.96
C GLY A 56 3.10 18.79 13.10
N VAL A 57 4.23 18.58 13.77
CA VAL A 57 4.26 17.78 15.00
C VAL A 57 3.41 18.52 16.04
N ALA A 58 2.13 18.18 16.13
CA ALA A 58 1.20 18.65 17.14
C ALA A 58 1.71 18.15 18.50
N GLY A 59 2.63 18.91 19.10
CA GLY A 59 3.32 18.52 20.33
C GLY A 59 4.52 19.37 20.73
N ALA A 60 5.05 20.26 19.87
CA ALA A 60 6.07 21.23 20.28
C ALA A 60 5.46 22.63 20.35
N THR A 61 4.92 22.94 21.53
CA THR A 61 4.48 24.27 21.97
C THR A 61 5.36 25.40 21.45
N GLU A 62 4.74 26.40 20.81
CA GLU A 62 4.81 27.81 21.17
C GLU A 62 5.81 28.13 22.31
N ALA A 63 7.10 28.17 22.00
CA ALA A 63 8.11 28.87 22.79
C ALA A 63 9.44 28.91 22.02
N LEU A 64 9.91 30.14 21.82
CA LEU A 64 11.24 30.55 21.33
C LEU A 64 11.36 30.64 19.81
N GLY A 65 11.17 31.88 19.34
CA GLY A 65 11.64 32.30 18.03
C GLY A 65 13.13 32.02 17.84
N GLY A 66 13.46 31.51 16.67
CA GLY A 66 14.82 31.23 16.23
C GLY A 66 14.76 30.33 15.01
N GLY A 67 15.10 30.87 13.83
CA GLY A 67 15.01 30.16 12.56
C GLY A 67 15.81 28.85 12.52
N GLY A 68 15.20 27.84 11.92
CA GLY A 68 15.84 26.56 11.62
C GLY A 68 14.84 25.48 11.24
N GLY A 69 14.51 25.38 9.94
CA GLY A 69 14.18 24.12 9.26
C GLY A 69 13.00 23.27 9.74
N GLY A 70 12.03 23.82 10.47
CA GLY A 70 10.74 23.17 10.68
C GLY A 70 9.86 23.42 9.45
N GLY A 71 9.38 22.37 8.80
CA GLY A 71 8.36 22.50 7.75
C GLY A 71 7.18 23.27 8.32
N ALA A 72 6.87 24.43 7.76
CA ALA A 72 5.60 25.06 8.03
C ALA A 72 4.52 24.08 7.56
N ALA A 73 3.51 23.82 8.39
CA ALA A 73 2.36 23.04 7.94
C ALA A 73 1.85 23.66 6.64
N ALA A 74 1.77 22.87 5.57
CA ALA A 74 1.18 23.37 4.34
C ALA A 74 -0.28 23.75 4.66
N ALA A 75 -0.70 24.93 4.19
CA ALA A 75 -2.04 25.42 4.46
C ALA A 75 -3.07 24.37 4.01
N GLY A 76 -4.09 24.12 4.83
CA GLY A 76 -5.15 23.19 4.49
C GLY A 76 -4.77 21.71 4.51
N THR A 77 -3.80 21.27 5.33
CA THR A 77 -3.47 19.83 5.47
C THR A 77 -4.04 19.17 6.73
N THR A 78 -4.62 19.95 7.66
CA THR A 78 -5.20 19.40 8.91
C THR A 78 -6.37 18.45 8.65
N PHE A 79 -7.09 18.61 7.53
CA PHE A 79 -8.18 17.68 7.18
C PHE A 79 -7.64 16.27 6.87
N LEU A 80 -6.40 16.13 6.38
CA LEU A 80 -5.79 14.82 6.13
C LEU A 80 -5.64 14.03 7.44
N GLU A 81 -5.39 14.71 8.56
CA GLU A 81 -5.34 14.06 9.89
C GLU A 81 -6.73 13.63 10.39
N GLU A 82 -7.81 14.16 9.81
CA GLU A 82 -9.20 13.87 10.19
C GLU A 82 -9.91 12.90 9.23
N GLU A 83 -9.41 12.73 8.00
CA GLU A 83 -10.11 12.00 6.93
C GLU A 83 -9.25 10.91 6.28
N ALA A 84 -7.94 11.13 6.12
CA ALA A 84 -7.13 10.22 5.33
C ALA A 84 -6.72 8.98 6.12
N GLY A 85 -6.70 7.84 5.44
CA GLY A 85 -6.09 6.60 5.91
C GLY A 85 -4.71 6.41 5.30
N ILE A 86 -4.52 5.25 4.66
CA ILE A 86 -3.30 4.98 3.89
C ILE A 86 -3.19 5.95 2.71
N SER A 87 -2.01 6.52 2.57
CA SER A 87 -1.72 7.57 1.61
C SER A 87 -0.38 7.32 0.93
N ALA A 88 -0.29 7.74 -0.33
CA ALA A 88 0.97 7.99 -1.02
C ALA A 88 1.12 9.51 -1.20
N TYR A 89 2.35 10.00 -1.22
CA TYR A 89 2.60 11.42 -1.43
C TYR A 89 3.92 11.69 -2.13
N THR A 90 3.98 12.81 -2.83
CA THR A 90 5.16 13.31 -3.53
C THR A 90 5.25 14.83 -3.39
N ASP A 91 6.48 15.35 -3.34
CA ASP A 91 6.78 16.75 -3.59
C ASP A 91 7.52 16.82 -4.92
N VAL A 92 6.86 17.34 -5.95
CA VAL A 92 7.45 17.44 -7.30
C VAL A 92 8.56 18.50 -7.37
N GLY A 93 8.78 19.27 -6.30
CA GLY A 93 9.87 20.24 -6.15
C GLY A 93 9.74 21.46 -7.05
N GLN A 94 8.55 21.70 -7.59
CA GLN A 94 8.20 22.83 -8.44
C GLN A 94 6.70 23.11 -8.31
N GLY A 95 6.27 24.31 -8.71
CA GLY A 95 4.86 24.65 -8.67
C GLY A 95 4.02 23.80 -9.63
N ILE A 96 2.78 23.54 -9.23
CA ILE A 96 1.74 22.88 -10.02
C ILE A 96 0.74 23.93 -10.48
N ASP A 97 0.41 23.93 -11.76
CA ASP A 97 -0.74 24.68 -12.25
C ASP A 97 -2.02 23.92 -11.84
N LEU A 98 -2.82 24.53 -10.97
CA LEU A 98 -4.02 23.89 -10.46
C LEU A 98 -5.10 23.74 -11.54
N GLU A 99 -5.12 24.60 -12.57
CA GLU A 99 -6.07 24.46 -13.68
C GLU A 99 -5.78 23.18 -14.48
N ASP A 100 -4.50 22.86 -14.70
CA ASP A 100 -4.10 21.63 -15.41
C ASP A 100 -4.43 20.38 -14.57
N ALA A 101 -4.21 20.45 -13.25
CA ALA A 101 -4.55 19.35 -12.34
C ALA A 101 -6.07 19.18 -12.15
N ARG A 102 -6.85 20.26 -12.23
CA ARG A 102 -8.30 20.26 -12.02
C ARG A 102 -9.04 19.31 -12.96
N ASP A 103 -8.60 19.22 -14.20
CA ASP A 103 -9.28 18.49 -15.27
C ASP A 103 -9.27 16.97 -15.08
N VAL A 104 -8.42 16.42 -14.20
CA VAL A 104 -8.41 14.98 -13.90
C VAL A 104 -9.36 14.57 -12.79
N PHE A 105 -9.84 15.52 -11.98
CA PHE A 105 -10.76 15.19 -10.90
C PHE A 105 -12.13 14.81 -11.46
N ARG A 106 -12.63 13.64 -11.08
CA ARG A 106 -14.02 13.25 -11.38
C ARG A 106 -14.98 14.08 -10.55
N THR A 107 -14.70 14.21 -9.26
CA THR A 107 -15.45 15.04 -8.32
C THR A 107 -14.50 15.98 -7.62
N ILE A 108 -14.83 17.27 -7.59
CA ILE A 108 -14.12 18.26 -6.77
C ILE A 108 -14.93 18.47 -5.49
N GLU A 109 -14.30 18.20 -4.36
CA GLU A 109 -14.90 18.33 -3.02
C GLU A 109 -14.61 19.71 -2.44
N TYR A 110 -13.40 20.21 -2.65
CA TYR A 110 -12.97 21.52 -2.18
C TYR A 110 -11.91 22.11 -3.11
N GLU A 111 -12.00 23.40 -3.40
CA GLU A 111 -11.11 24.09 -4.35
C GLU A 111 -10.85 25.52 -3.86
N THR A 112 -9.58 25.93 -3.90
CA THR A 112 -9.11 27.28 -3.57
C THR A 112 -8.01 27.69 -4.55
N ASP A 113 -7.53 28.94 -4.44
CA ASP A 113 -6.37 29.43 -5.20
C ASP A 113 -5.04 28.74 -4.80
N GLU A 114 -5.05 27.93 -3.72
CA GLU A 114 -3.88 27.26 -3.14
C GLU A 114 -3.86 25.75 -3.36
N TYR A 115 -5.02 25.10 -3.33
CA TYR A 115 -5.14 23.65 -3.47
C TYR A 115 -6.52 23.18 -3.92
N ILE A 116 -6.55 21.93 -4.41
CA ILE A 116 -7.75 21.17 -4.81
C ILE A 116 -7.79 19.86 -4.01
N ILE A 117 -9.00 19.46 -3.58
CA ILE A 117 -9.32 18.16 -3.00
C ILE A 117 -10.46 17.55 -3.82
N GLY A 118 -10.37 16.26 -4.11
CA GLY A 118 -11.44 15.53 -4.76
C GLY A 118 -11.05 14.10 -5.14
N SER A 119 -11.94 13.43 -5.86
CA SER A 119 -11.71 12.06 -6.34
C SER A 119 -11.04 12.06 -7.72
N VAL A 120 -10.04 11.20 -7.89
CA VAL A 120 -9.31 10.98 -9.14
C VAL A 120 -9.62 9.58 -9.64
N PRO A 121 -10.11 9.45 -10.88
CA PRO A 121 -10.42 8.17 -11.48
C PRO A 121 -9.14 7.37 -11.76
N LEU A 122 -9.18 6.08 -11.47
CA LEU A 122 -8.14 5.15 -11.87
C LEU A 122 -8.52 4.48 -13.19
N PRO A 123 -7.57 4.32 -14.15
CA PRO A 123 -7.82 3.55 -15.37
C PRO A 123 -8.26 2.12 -15.05
N GLU A 124 -9.18 1.57 -15.86
CA GLU A 124 -9.70 0.19 -15.76
C GLU A 124 -10.46 -0.16 -14.45
N TYR A 125 -10.54 0.75 -13.48
CA TYR A 125 -11.30 0.54 -12.26
C TYR A 125 -12.67 1.25 -12.25
N ALA A 126 -13.60 0.68 -11.49
CA ALA A 126 -14.90 1.28 -11.22
C ALA A 126 -14.79 2.53 -10.33
N GLU A 127 -15.84 3.36 -10.32
CA GLU A 127 -15.82 4.62 -9.57
C GLU A 127 -15.63 4.47 -8.06
N THR A 128 -15.98 3.31 -7.52
CA THR A 128 -15.79 2.97 -6.10
C THR A 128 -14.32 2.83 -5.70
N GLU A 129 -13.43 2.69 -6.68
CA GLU A 129 -11.99 2.50 -6.46
C GLU A 129 -11.18 3.79 -6.62
N ASP A 130 -11.82 4.90 -7.02
CA ASP A 130 -11.20 6.21 -7.09
C ASP A 130 -10.42 6.52 -5.83
N VAL A 131 -9.24 7.09 -6.01
CA VAL A 131 -8.48 7.65 -4.89
C VAL A 131 -8.96 9.07 -4.64
N HIS A 132 -8.91 9.50 -3.40
CA HIS A 132 -8.96 10.93 -3.10
C HIS A 132 -7.58 11.52 -3.35
N ALA A 133 -7.53 12.77 -3.81
CA ALA A 133 -6.29 13.47 -4.02
C ALA A 133 -6.36 14.89 -3.46
N TYR A 134 -5.28 15.28 -2.79
CA TYR A 134 -4.96 16.66 -2.42
C TYR A 134 -3.81 17.16 -3.26
N VAL A 135 -4.02 18.27 -3.95
CA VAL A 135 -3.03 18.89 -4.86
C VAL A 135 -2.82 20.33 -4.46
N HIS A 136 -1.61 20.66 -4.02
CA HIS A 136 -1.23 22.01 -3.63
C HIS A 136 -0.34 22.65 -4.70
N LYS A 137 -0.55 23.93 -4.98
CA LYS A 137 0.19 24.69 -6.00
C LYS A 137 1.71 24.72 -5.81
N ASP A 138 2.18 24.47 -4.59
CA ASP A 138 3.62 24.45 -4.26
C ASP A 138 4.32 23.12 -4.62
N GLY A 139 3.58 22.15 -5.16
CA GLY A 139 4.14 20.89 -5.67
C GLY A 139 3.80 19.64 -4.88
N TRP A 140 3.03 19.76 -3.80
CA TRP A 140 2.58 18.61 -3.04
C TRP A 140 1.38 17.94 -3.70
N VAL A 141 1.49 16.63 -3.89
CA VAL A 141 0.38 15.76 -4.28
C VAL A 141 0.30 14.63 -3.26
N VAL A 142 -0.89 14.41 -2.71
CA VAL A 142 -1.19 13.31 -1.79
C VAL A 142 -2.38 12.57 -2.38
N ALA A 143 -2.23 11.27 -2.63
CA ALA A 143 -3.36 10.39 -2.95
C ALA A 143 -3.64 9.49 -1.75
N TYR A 144 -4.90 9.31 -1.40
CA TYR A 144 -5.29 8.58 -0.20
C TYR A 144 -6.62 7.85 -0.38
N TYR A 145 -6.79 6.80 0.42
CA TYR A 145 -8.10 6.25 0.74
C TYR A 145 -8.55 6.76 2.11
N LEU A 146 -9.86 6.76 2.35
CA LEU A 146 -10.43 7.31 3.58
C LEU A 146 -10.03 6.47 4.81
N GLU A 147 -10.07 7.06 5.99
CA GLU A 147 -9.63 6.41 7.23
C GLU A 147 -10.44 5.14 7.58
N GLU A 148 -11.69 5.06 7.13
CA GLU A 148 -12.55 3.89 7.32
C GLU A 148 -12.29 2.76 6.33
N GLU A 149 -11.51 3.00 5.28
CA GLU A 149 -11.21 2.00 4.25
C GLU A 149 -10.01 1.13 4.66
N PRO A 150 -10.05 -0.18 4.36
CA PRO A 150 -8.93 -1.07 4.65
C PRO A 150 -7.74 -0.74 3.75
N VAL A 151 -6.54 -0.88 4.30
CA VAL A 151 -5.27 -0.64 3.57
C VAL A 151 -5.18 -1.54 2.35
N ALA A 152 -5.71 -2.75 2.40
CA ALA A 152 -5.73 -3.67 1.27
C ALA A 152 -6.40 -3.12 -0.01
N LYS A 153 -7.19 -2.04 0.08
CA LYS A 153 -7.75 -1.37 -1.10
C LYS A 153 -6.67 -0.84 -2.05
N ILE A 154 -5.46 -0.53 -1.56
CA ILE A 154 -4.34 -0.02 -2.38
C ILE A 154 -3.80 -1.02 -3.41
N VAL A 155 -4.10 -2.31 -3.24
CA VAL A 155 -3.58 -3.36 -4.11
C VAL A 155 -4.10 -3.12 -5.52
N ASP A 156 -3.16 -3.07 -6.45
CA ASP A 156 -3.45 -2.91 -7.86
C ASP A 156 -3.41 -4.28 -8.55
N TRP A 157 -4.59 -4.82 -8.81
CA TRP A 157 -4.74 -6.12 -9.45
C TRP A 157 -4.54 -6.06 -10.97
N GLU A 158 -4.79 -4.91 -11.59
CA GLU A 158 -4.51 -4.69 -13.01
C GLU A 158 -3.00 -4.73 -13.27
N ASP A 159 -2.19 -4.10 -12.40
CA ASP A 159 -0.72 -4.19 -12.44
C ASP A 159 -0.22 -5.62 -12.17
N TYR A 160 -0.75 -6.26 -11.13
CA TYR A 160 -0.37 -7.63 -10.78
C TYR A 160 -0.63 -8.64 -11.90
N SER A 161 -1.74 -8.49 -12.63
CA SER A 161 -2.15 -9.42 -13.69
C SER A 161 -1.16 -9.53 -14.85
N THR A 162 -0.26 -8.55 -15.02
CA THR A 162 0.65 -8.51 -16.17
C THR A 162 1.93 -9.31 -15.93
N ASP A 163 2.51 -9.22 -14.72
CA ASP A 163 3.85 -9.73 -14.42
C ASP A 163 3.90 -10.61 -13.15
N GLU A 164 2.76 -10.92 -12.53
CA GLU A 164 2.66 -11.59 -11.20
C GLU A 164 3.48 -10.86 -10.12
N ILE A 165 3.66 -9.55 -10.30
CA ILE A 165 4.43 -8.69 -9.43
C ILE A 165 3.65 -7.39 -9.30
N ILE A 166 3.39 -6.99 -8.06
CA ILE A 166 2.88 -5.65 -7.77
C ILE A 166 4.06 -4.69 -7.89
N THR A 167 4.11 -3.91 -8.96
CA THR A 167 5.14 -2.90 -9.23
C THR A 167 4.74 -1.50 -8.76
N GLY A 168 3.44 -1.24 -8.63
CA GLY A 168 2.85 -0.01 -8.12
C GLY A 168 1.64 -0.25 -7.22
N THR A 169 0.97 0.82 -6.81
CA THR A 169 -0.30 0.76 -6.07
C THR A 169 -1.29 1.71 -6.70
N LYS A 170 -2.59 1.51 -6.46
CA LYS A 170 -3.63 2.45 -6.89
C LYS A 170 -3.38 3.90 -6.45
N LEU A 171 -2.75 4.10 -5.28
CA LEU A 171 -2.38 5.44 -4.79
C LEU A 171 -1.26 6.08 -5.64
N GLU A 172 -0.31 5.29 -6.13
CA GLU A 172 0.73 5.74 -7.06
C GLU A 172 0.15 6.09 -8.43
N ASP A 173 -0.82 5.31 -8.89
CA ASP A 173 -1.54 5.56 -10.14
C ASP A 173 -2.33 6.87 -10.08
N GLY A 174 -3.03 7.13 -8.97
CA GLY A 174 -3.70 8.41 -8.76
C GLY A 174 -2.74 9.61 -8.77
N ILE A 175 -1.58 9.49 -8.12
CA ILE A 175 -0.53 10.53 -8.19
C ILE A 175 -0.02 10.68 -9.62
N SER A 176 0.13 9.58 -10.36
CA SER A 176 0.58 9.58 -11.75
C SER A 176 -0.41 10.29 -12.67
N VAL A 177 -1.71 10.06 -12.50
CA VAL A 177 -2.77 10.76 -13.25
C VAL A 177 -2.66 12.27 -13.05
N VAL A 178 -2.59 12.73 -11.79
CA VAL A 178 -2.47 14.16 -11.45
C VAL A 178 -1.17 14.76 -12.00
N CYS A 179 -0.03 14.12 -11.76
CA CYS A 179 1.28 14.65 -12.16
C CYS A 179 1.41 14.72 -13.68
N ASN A 180 0.89 13.73 -14.41
CA ASN A 180 0.90 13.71 -15.87
C ASN A 180 0.05 14.85 -16.45
N ALA A 181 -1.13 15.14 -15.89
CA ALA A 181 -1.96 16.25 -16.32
C ALA A 181 -1.30 17.60 -16.07
N ALA A 182 -0.70 17.78 -14.90
CA ALA A 182 0.06 18.97 -14.54
C ALA A 182 1.42 19.10 -15.29
N GLY A 183 1.81 18.12 -16.12
CA GLY A 183 3.08 18.14 -16.85
C GLY A 183 4.31 18.10 -15.95
N VAL A 184 4.20 17.50 -14.76
CA VAL A 184 5.28 17.42 -13.75
C VAL A 184 5.70 15.96 -13.51
N PRO A 185 6.97 15.68 -13.22
CA PRO A 185 7.41 14.32 -12.88
C PRO A 185 7.18 14.03 -11.39
N ILE A 186 6.80 12.79 -11.08
CA ILE A 186 6.81 12.26 -9.70
C ILE A 186 8.24 12.25 -9.16
N LYS A 187 8.43 12.63 -7.89
CA LYS A 187 9.74 12.61 -7.22
C LYS A 187 9.61 12.11 -5.78
N ASN A 188 10.47 11.16 -5.41
CA ASN A 188 10.57 10.68 -4.03
C ASN A 188 9.20 10.26 -3.47
N LEU A 189 8.48 9.41 -4.21
CA LEU A 189 7.21 8.85 -3.77
C LEU A 189 7.40 8.16 -2.41
N LYS A 190 6.52 8.47 -1.48
CA LYS A 190 6.52 7.92 -0.12
C LYS A 190 5.11 7.54 0.29
N TYR A 191 5.03 6.68 1.29
CA TYR A 191 3.76 6.23 1.87
C TYR A 191 3.65 6.67 3.32
N TYR A 192 2.43 6.87 3.79
CA TYR A 192 2.11 7.17 5.18
C TYR A 192 0.68 6.76 5.48
N ASP A 193 0.40 6.31 6.70
CA ASP A 193 -0.98 6.08 7.15
C ASP A 193 -1.29 7.07 8.28
N PHE A 194 -2.22 8.00 8.03
CA PHE A 194 -2.56 9.07 8.98
C PHE A 194 -3.20 8.53 10.26
N ARG A 195 -3.81 7.34 10.23
CA ARG A 195 -4.39 6.67 11.40
C ARG A 195 -3.32 6.09 12.33
N TYR A 196 -2.17 5.71 11.77
CA TYR A 196 -1.13 4.95 12.46
C TYR A 196 0.23 5.65 12.41
N ALA A 197 0.33 6.83 13.03
CA ALA A 197 1.56 7.63 13.06
C ALA A 197 2.83 6.92 13.58
N ASN A 198 2.68 5.79 14.27
CA ASN A 198 3.78 4.99 14.80
C ASN A 198 4.14 3.76 13.95
N ALA A 199 3.45 3.54 12.82
CA ALA A 199 3.80 2.50 11.87
C ALA A 199 4.92 3.00 10.94
N ASP A 200 5.85 2.11 10.62
CA ASP A 200 6.98 2.42 9.74
C ASP A 200 7.14 1.43 8.58
N LYS A 201 6.30 0.38 8.54
CA LYS A 201 6.31 -0.65 7.49
C LYS A 201 4.91 -0.96 6.98
N LEU A 202 4.84 -1.15 5.66
CA LEU A 202 3.73 -1.74 4.92
C LEU A 202 4.27 -2.98 4.17
N MET A 203 3.55 -4.10 4.27
CA MET A 203 3.86 -5.33 3.54
C MET A 203 2.62 -5.82 2.82
N ILE A 204 2.82 -6.26 1.57
CA ILE A 204 1.80 -6.93 0.76
C ILE A 204 2.34 -8.33 0.44
N VAL A 205 1.56 -9.35 0.77
CA VAL A 205 1.80 -10.74 0.36
C VAL A 205 0.64 -11.12 -0.51
N ALA A 206 0.90 -11.50 -1.76
CA ALA A 206 -0.12 -11.81 -2.75
C ALA A 206 0.15 -13.15 -3.43
N ASP A 207 -0.90 -13.79 -3.90
CA ASP A 207 -0.84 -15.01 -4.70
C ASP A 207 -1.90 -15.00 -5.82
N ALA A 208 -1.73 -15.92 -6.78
CA ALA A 208 -2.58 -15.99 -7.97
C ALA A 208 -3.09 -17.38 -8.28
N GLN A 209 -4.35 -17.47 -8.70
CA GLN A 209 -4.94 -18.68 -9.27
C GLN A 209 -5.53 -18.37 -10.65
N TRP A 210 -4.73 -18.70 -11.69
CA TRP A 210 -5.02 -18.37 -13.11
C TRP A 210 -5.95 -19.33 -13.84
N VAL A 211 -6.22 -20.49 -13.24
CA VAL A 211 -7.05 -21.55 -13.82
C VAL A 211 -7.89 -22.18 -12.73
N GLU A 212 -8.93 -22.93 -13.07
CA GLU A 212 -9.73 -23.65 -12.08
C GLU A 212 -8.84 -24.45 -11.09
N GLY A 213 -8.98 -24.19 -9.79
CA GLY A 213 -8.14 -24.83 -8.80
C GLY A 213 -8.04 -24.12 -7.46
N THR A 214 -7.03 -24.50 -6.70
CA THR A 214 -6.71 -23.90 -5.40
C THR A 214 -5.21 -23.65 -5.32
N ASP A 215 -4.83 -22.46 -4.88
CA ASP A 215 -3.50 -22.16 -4.38
C ASP A 215 -3.52 -21.81 -2.90
N THR A 216 -2.34 -21.91 -2.27
CA THR A 216 -2.18 -21.65 -0.85
C THR A 216 -0.80 -21.11 -0.52
N PHE A 217 -0.73 -20.19 0.44
CA PHE A 217 0.51 -19.78 1.07
C PHE A 217 0.40 -19.74 2.60
N ASP A 218 1.52 -19.99 3.27
CA ASP A 218 1.61 -19.92 4.72
C ASP A 218 2.24 -18.60 5.18
N ILE A 219 1.60 -17.93 6.13
CA ILE A 219 2.09 -16.71 6.76
C ILE A 219 2.15 -16.87 8.28
N LYS A 220 3.17 -16.28 8.91
CA LYS A 220 3.28 -16.18 10.37
C LYS A 220 3.63 -14.77 10.78
N LEU A 221 2.86 -14.21 11.71
CA LEU A 221 3.06 -12.87 12.25
C LEU A 221 3.86 -12.95 13.55
N PRO A 222 5.12 -12.48 13.60
CA PRO A 222 5.95 -12.57 14.81
C PRO A 222 5.47 -11.60 15.91
N SER A 223 5.49 -12.04 17.18
CA SER A 223 5.08 -11.17 18.31
C SER A 223 6.07 -10.08 18.72
N ASP A 224 7.27 -10.09 18.13
CA ASP A 224 8.26 -9.02 18.20
C ASP A 224 7.94 -7.84 17.28
N PHE A 225 6.84 -7.89 16.51
CA PHE A 225 6.30 -6.76 15.77
C PHE A 225 4.99 -6.25 16.37
N VAL A 226 4.71 -4.96 16.18
CA VAL A 226 3.42 -4.35 16.51
C VAL A 226 2.64 -4.16 15.22
N PHE A 227 1.57 -4.93 15.04
CA PHE A 227 0.66 -4.82 13.91
C PHE A 227 -0.47 -3.84 14.23
N TYR A 228 -0.60 -2.78 13.44
CA TYR A 228 -1.66 -1.79 13.55
C TYR A 228 -2.88 -2.21 12.74
N GLU A 229 -2.65 -2.74 11.53
CA GLU A 229 -3.70 -3.25 10.68
C GLU A 229 -3.32 -4.58 10.03
N ARG A 230 -4.33 -5.44 9.88
CA ARG A 230 -4.31 -6.64 9.07
C ARG A 230 -5.54 -6.56 8.18
N SER A 231 -5.34 -6.67 6.88
CA SER A 231 -6.43 -6.58 5.91
C SER A 231 -6.20 -7.57 4.77
N TYR A 232 -7.26 -7.90 4.04
CA TYR A 232 -7.20 -8.74 2.85
C TYR A 232 -7.77 -8.01 1.64
N SER A 233 -7.30 -8.40 0.46
CA SER A 233 -7.90 -8.08 -0.84
C SER A 233 -8.08 -9.39 -1.59
N HIS A 234 -9.25 -9.57 -2.21
CA HIS A 234 -9.63 -10.75 -2.97
C HIS A 234 -10.22 -10.27 -4.29
N TYR A 235 -9.61 -10.67 -5.40
CA TYR A 235 -10.01 -10.32 -6.75
C TYR A 235 -10.48 -11.56 -7.50
N ALA A 236 -11.49 -11.41 -8.35
CA ALA A 236 -11.82 -12.41 -9.35
C ALA A 236 -12.33 -11.76 -10.63
N TYR A 237 -12.00 -12.38 -11.76
CA TYR A 237 -12.50 -12.06 -13.10
C TYR A 237 -13.05 -13.32 -13.75
N ASP A 238 -14.23 -13.23 -14.36
CA ASP A 238 -14.92 -14.34 -15.04
C ASP A 238 -14.94 -15.66 -14.23
N SER A 239 -15.28 -15.56 -12.95
CA SER A 239 -15.29 -16.68 -12.01
C SER A 239 -16.70 -17.03 -11.54
N ASP A 240 -17.13 -18.28 -11.75
CA ASP A 240 -18.44 -18.75 -11.29
C ASP A 240 -18.52 -18.73 -9.75
N ASP A 241 -17.41 -19.07 -9.08
CA ASP A 241 -17.19 -18.86 -7.66
C ASP A 241 -15.68 -18.79 -7.38
N SER A 242 -15.29 -17.87 -6.50
CA SER A 242 -13.93 -17.71 -6.00
C SER A 242 -14.02 -17.52 -4.50
N THR A 243 -13.16 -18.18 -3.73
CA THR A 243 -13.20 -18.17 -2.26
C THR A 243 -11.82 -17.95 -1.67
N MET A 244 -11.72 -17.00 -0.75
CA MET A 244 -10.52 -16.77 0.07
C MET A 244 -10.76 -17.26 1.50
N LYS A 245 -9.80 -18.02 2.05
CA LYS A 245 -9.89 -18.63 3.39
C LYS A 245 -8.63 -18.38 4.21
N ILE A 246 -8.80 -18.34 5.53
CA ILE A 246 -7.72 -18.44 6.52
C ILE A 246 -7.99 -19.64 7.42
N ASP A 247 -7.07 -20.60 7.45
CA ASP A 247 -7.19 -21.85 8.20
C ASP A 247 -8.53 -22.55 7.96
N GLU A 248 -8.87 -22.77 6.68
CA GLU A 248 -10.14 -23.35 6.21
C GLU A 248 -11.40 -22.49 6.45
N ASN A 249 -11.30 -21.38 7.20
CA ASN A 249 -12.43 -20.48 7.43
C ASN A 249 -12.53 -19.47 6.30
N GLU A 250 -13.66 -19.47 5.61
CA GLU A 250 -13.97 -18.47 4.58
C GLU A 250 -14.05 -17.06 5.15
N ILE A 251 -13.33 -16.15 4.50
CA ILE A 251 -13.34 -14.71 4.80
C ILE A 251 -13.91 -13.88 3.66
N SER A 252 -13.94 -14.41 2.44
CA SER A 252 -14.52 -13.76 1.27
C SER A 252 -14.94 -14.78 0.22
N SER A 253 -16.03 -14.51 -0.48
CA SER A 253 -16.46 -15.21 -1.69
C SER A 253 -16.90 -14.19 -2.74
N ILE A 254 -16.59 -14.48 -4.00
CA ILE A 254 -16.91 -13.66 -5.18
C ILE A 254 -17.48 -14.59 -6.26
N GLY A 255 -18.56 -14.17 -6.91
CA GLY A 255 -18.99 -14.74 -8.19
C GLY A 255 -19.25 -13.62 -9.18
N CYS A 256 -18.64 -13.68 -10.36
CA CYS A 256 -18.70 -12.66 -11.39
C CYS A 256 -18.69 -13.29 -12.80
N GLN A 257 -19.37 -12.64 -13.76
CA GLN A 257 -19.50 -13.14 -15.14
C GLN A 257 -19.43 -11.98 -16.12
N ASP A 258 -18.40 -11.97 -16.98
CA ASP A 258 -18.06 -10.90 -17.93
C ASP A 258 -17.56 -9.59 -17.27
N TYR A 259 -17.03 -9.65 -16.04
CA TYR A 259 -16.44 -8.50 -15.32
C TYR A 259 -15.56 -8.92 -14.14
N SER A 260 -14.69 -8.01 -13.68
CA SER A 260 -13.88 -8.16 -12.48
C SER A 260 -14.59 -7.62 -11.23
N VAL A 261 -14.32 -8.24 -10.08
CA VAL A 261 -14.78 -7.81 -8.75
C VAL A 261 -13.62 -7.88 -7.78
N THR A 262 -13.51 -6.87 -6.92
CA THR A 262 -12.59 -6.91 -5.77
C THR A 262 -13.37 -6.76 -4.47
N ASN A 263 -13.13 -7.65 -3.52
CA ASN A 263 -13.54 -7.52 -2.13
C ASN A 263 -12.31 -7.25 -1.27
N TYR A 264 -12.42 -6.33 -0.32
CA TYR A 264 -11.40 -6.09 0.69
C TYR A 264 -12.03 -5.95 2.07
N GLY A 265 -11.24 -6.22 3.11
CA GLY A 265 -11.75 -6.14 4.48
C GLY A 265 -10.68 -6.27 5.56
N LEU A 266 -11.08 -5.97 6.79
CA LEU A 266 -10.21 -6.07 7.97
C LEU A 266 -10.18 -7.50 8.52
N LEU A 267 -9.02 -7.91 9.02
CA LEU A 267 -8.80 -9.18 9.70
C LEU A 267 -8.63 -8.96 11.20
N SER A 268 -9.40 -9.70 11.99
CA SER A 268 -9.26 -9.67 13.44
C SER A 268 -7.94 -10.32 13.91
N PRO A 269 -7.40 -9.95 15.08
CA PRO A 269 -6.24 -10.63 15.68
C PRO A 269 -6.44 -12.13 15.93
N THR A 270 -7.68 -12.62 15.95
CA THR A 270 -8.00 -14.04 16.07
C THR A 270 -8.00 -14.78 14.74
N GLN A 271 -8.33 -14.10 13.64
CA GLN A 271 -8.25 -14.69 12.29
C GLN A 271 -6.80 -14.83 11.82
N LEU A 272 -5.96 -13.83 12.14
CA LEU A 272 -4.55 -13.83 11.77
C LEU A 272 -3.71 -13.51 13.02
N SER A 273 -3.50 -14.55 13.83
CA SER A 273 -2.90 -14.49 15.15
C SER A 273 -1.38 -14.51 15.11
N LEU A 274 -0.76 -14.11 16.24
CA LEU A 274 0.69 -14.05 16.36
C LEU A 274 1.30 -15.42 16.64
N ASP A 275 2.56 -15.59 16.24
CA ASP A 275 3.43 -16.75 16.49
C ASP A 275 2.87 -18.11 16.03
N THR A 276 1.84 -18.09 15.20
CA THR A 276 1.21 -19.27 14.61
C THR A 276 1.26 -19.15 13.09
N PHE A 277 1.54 -20.25 12.40
CA PHE A 277 1.40 -20.29 10.95
C PHE A 277 -0.09 -20.38 10.61
N HIS A 278 -0.51 -19.50 9.72
CA HIS A 278 -1.84 -19.47 9.14
C HIS A 278 -1.72 -19.82 7.65
N THR A 279 -2.59 -20.70 7.17
CA THR A 279 -2.66 -21.03 5.74
C THR A 279 -3.72 -20.15 5.11
N ILE A 280 -3.29 -19.32 4.17
CA ILE A 280 -4.17 -18.58 3.27
C ILE A 280 -4.46 -19.48 2.07
N SER A 281 -5.71 -19.54 1.65
CA SER A 281 -6.12 -20.35 0.51
C SER A 281 -7.05 -19.58 -0.39
N LEU A 282 -6.75 -19.62 -1.68
CA LEU A 282 -7.55 -19.08 -2.75
C LEU A 282 -8.03 -20.21 -3.63
N TRP A 283 -9.34 -20.34 -3.78
CA TRP A 283 -9.95 -21.26 -4.75
C TRP A 283 -10.70 -20.48 -5.81
N HIS A 284 -10.65 -20.95 -7.05
CA HIS A 284 -11.27 -20.35 -8.23
C HIS A 284 -11.95 -21.44 -9.07
N ASP A 285 -13.19 -21.19 -9.48
CA ASP A 285 -13.94 -21.96 -10.47
C ASP A 285 -14.12 -21.16 -11.77
N GLU A 286 -13.77 -21.78 -12.88
CA GLU A 286 -13.96 -21.20 -14.21
C GLU A 286 -15.42 -21.37 -14.64
N CYS A 287 -15.99 -20.33 -15.26
CA CYS A 287 -17.28 -20.47 -15.91
C CYS A 287 -17.15 -21.36 -17.16
N TYR A 288 -18.11 -22.26 -17.42
CA TYR A 288 -18.08 -23.22 -18.55
C TYR A 288 -17.80 -22.63 -19.95
N CYS A 289 -17.92 -21.31 -20.13
CA CYS A 289 -17.70 -20.61 -21.39
C CYS A 289 -16.57 -19.55 -21.37
N TYR A 290 -15.92 -19.31 -20.24
CA TYR A 290 -14.91 -18.27 -20.07
C TYR A 290 -13.70 -18.77 -19.29
N SER A 291 -12.51 -18.30 -19.65
CA SER A 291 -11.31 -18.45 -18.81
C SER A 291 -11.25 -17.26 -17.87
N GLY A 292 -11.31 -17.51 -16.57
CA GLY A 292 -11.20 -16.51 -15.53
C GLY A 292 -9.91 -16.65 -14.74
N GLU A 293 -9.78 -15.80 -13.73
CA GLU A 293 -8.69 -15.85 -12.77
C GLU A 293 -9.14 -15.27 -11.42
N ALA A 294 -8.43 -15.62 -10.36
CA ALA A 294 -8.60 -15.01 -9.05
C ALA A 294 -7.25 -14.73 -8.41
N PHE A 295 -7.18 -13.66 -7.62
CA PHE A 295 -5.99 -13.27 -6.86
C PHE A 295 -6.36 -12.97 -5.40
N ASP A 296 -5.40 -13.12 -4.50
CA ASP A 296 -5.57 -12.74 -3.11
C ASP A 296 -4.33 -12.04 -2.55
N ALA A 297 -4.55 -11.18 -1.55
CA ALA A 297 -3.49 -10.52 -0.82
C ALA A 297 -3.82 -10.37 0.66
N ILE A 298 -2.77 -10.48 1.47
CA ILE A 298 -2.74 -10.02 2.86
C ILE A 298 -1.88 -8.76 2.93
N VAL A 299 -2.45 -7.70 3.49
CA VAL A 299 -1.79 -6.41 3.63
C VAL A 299 -1.65 -6.03 5.10
N LEU A 300 -0.43 -5.71 5.51
CA LEU A 300 -0.03 -5.50 6.90
C LEU A 300 0.58 -4.11 7.09
N ILE A 301 0.06 -3.35 8.05
CA ILE A 301 0.70 -2.15 8.59
C ILE A 301 1.29 -2.49 9.95
N TYR A 302 2.60 -2.30 10.10
CA TYR A 302 3.30 -2.70 11.32
C TYR A 302 4.51 -1.82 11.63
N ARG A 303 5.08 -2.05 12.81
CA ARG A 303 6.44 -1.67 13.14
C ARG A 303 7.21 -2.81 13.77
N GLU A 304 8.52 -2.77 13.65
CA GLU A 304 9.41 -3.59 14.48
C GLU A 304 9.42 -3.01 15.91
N ALA A 305 9.35 -3.86 16.94
CA ALA A 305 9.30 -3.42 18.35
C ALA A 305 10.67 -3.10 18.96
#